data_AF-A0AA43RJG2-F1
#
_entry.id   AF-A0AA43RJG2-F1
#
_cell.length_a   1.000
_cell.length_b   1.000
_cell.length_c   1.000
_cell.angle_alpha   90.00
_cell.angle_beta   90.00
_cell.angle_gamma   90.00
#
_symmetry.space_group_name_H-M   'P 1'
#
loop_
_entity.id
_entity.type
_entity.pdbx_description
1 polymer ?
#
loop_
_entity_poly.entity_id
_entity_poly.type
_entity_poly.pdbx_seq_one_letter_code
_entity_poly.pdbx_strand_id
1 'polypeptide(L)'
;LKFYASVRCDIRRIGQIKGTDGSVSGNRTKLKVVKNKVAPPFTECEFDIMYNEGISSVGSLIDLALEYDIIQKRGSWFSYNGGQLAQGRDGAKEALRNNQALYDEITAAVLAKMDAAK
;
A
#
# COMPACT_ATOMS: atom_id res chain seq x y z
N LEU A 1 -3.86 14.73 -26.39
CA LEU A 1 -3.34 13.95 -25.24
C LEU A 1 -3.35 12.43 -25.42
N LYS A 2 -4.44 11.79 -25.86
CA LYS A 2 -4.59 10.31 -25.90
C LYS A 2 -3.47 9.55 -26.65
N PHE A 3 -3.00 10.10 -27.78
CA PHE A 3 -1.99 9.45 -28.63
C PHE A 3 -0.55 9.72 -28.18
N TYR A 4 -0.25 10.94 -27.70
CA TYR A 4 1.09 11.37 -27.29
C TYR A 4 1.48 10.97 -25.86
N ALA A 5 0.52 10.72 -24.96
CA ALA A 5 0.85 10.29 -23.59
C ALA A 5 1.54 8.91 -23.60
N SER A 6 2.71 8.83 -22.95
CA SER A 6 3.46 7.58 -22.75
C SER A 6 2.84 6.70 -21.66
N VAL A 7 2.26 7.33 -20.62
CA VAL A 7 1.55 6.66 -19.55
C VAL A 7 0.20 7.35 -19.34
N ARG A 8 -0.87 6.57 -19.15
CA ARG A 8 -2.19 7.06 -18.77
C ARG A 8 -2.74 6.22 -17.64
N CYS A 9 -3.20 6.89 -16.59
CA CYS A 9 -3.79 6.29 -15.41
C CYS A 9 -5.26 6.69 -15.34
N ASP A 10 -6.16 5.73 -15.15
CA ASP A 10 -7.56 5.93 -14.78
C ASP A 10 -7.64 5.75 -13.26
N ILE A 11 -8.04 6.80 -12.54
CA ILE A 11 -8.15 6.81 -11.08
C ILE A 11 -9.62 6.85 -10.68
N ARG A 12 -10.04 5.90 -9.83
CA ARG A 12 -11.42 5.78 -9.37
C ARG A 12 -11.47 5.54 -7.87
N ARG A 13 -12.36 6.24 -7.19
CA ARG A 13 -12.66 5.96 -5.79
C ARG A 13 -13.53 4.69 -5.70
N ILE A 14 -13.07 3.70 -4.94
CA ILE A 14 -13.78 2.43 -4.71
C ILE A 14 -14.67 2.55 -3.48
N GLY A 15 -14.16 3.16 -2.41
CA GLY A 15 -14.83 3.19 -1.12
C GLY A 15 -14.35 4.30 -0.21
N GLN A 16 -15.14 4.57 0.82
CA GLN A 16 -14.81 5.52 1.88
C GLN A 16 -14.28 4.76 3.10
N ILE A 17 -13.15 5.21 3.63
CA ILE A 17 -12.62 4.75 4.90
C ILE A 17 -13.29 5.59 5.97
N LYS A 18 -14.15 4.96 6.78
CA LYS A 18 -14.82 5.60 7.91
C LYS A 18 -14.05 5.29 9.18
N GLY A 19 -13.75 6.31 9.97
CA GLY A 19 -13.24 6.15 11.33
C GLY A 19 -14.33 5.68 12.29
N THR A 20 -13.91 5.32 13.51
CA THR A 20 -14.78 4.81 14.58
C THR A 20 -15.90 5.79 14.96
N ASP A 21 -15.66 7.09 14.79
CA ASP A 21 -16.61 8.17 15.10
C ASP A 21 -17.57 8.51 13.95
N GLY A 22 -17.56 7.72 12.87
CA GLY A 22 -18.39 7.96 11.67
C GLY A 22 -17.86 9.06 10.74
N SER A 23 -16.76 9.71 11.09
CA SER A 23 -16.04 10.64 10.21
C SER A 23 -15.38 9.89 9.05
N VAL A 24 -15.42 10.46 7.84
CA VAL A 24 -14.74 9.86 6.68
C VAL A 24 -13.27 10.25 6.76
N SER A 25 -12.44 9.33 7.26
CA SER A 25 -11.01 9.54 7.44
C SER A 25 -10.21 9.45 6.13
N GLY A 26 -10.78 8.84 5.08
CA GLY A 26 -10.14 8.76 3.78
C GLY A 26 -10.96 8.08 2.69
N ASN A 27 -10.33 7.89 1.53
CA ASN A 27 -10.88 7.22 0.35
C ASN A 27 -9.95 6.10 -0.10
N ARG A 28 -10.49 4.88 -0.24
CA ARG A 28 -9.79 3.81 -0.94
C ARG A 28 -9.94 4.01 -2.44
N THR A 29 -8.81 4.10 -3.13
CA THR A 29 -8.73 4.52 -4.52
C THR A 29 -8.04 3.44 -5.34
N LYS A 30 -8.65 3.10 -6.48
CA LYS A 30 -8.08 2.23 -7.50
C LYS A 30 -7.45 3.07 -8.58
N LEU A 31 -6.25 2.70 -8.98
CA LEU A 31 -5.59 3.24 -10.16
C LEU A 31 -5.36 2.11 -11.15
N LYS A 32 -5.81 2.32 -12.39
CA LYS A 32 -5.60 1.40 -13.51
C LYS A 32 -4.72 2.07 -14.56
N VAL A 33 -3.64 1.42 -14.94
CA VAL A 33 -2.77 1.91 -16.01
C VAL A 33 -3.37 1.52 -17.36
N VAL A 34 -4.17 2.41 -17.95
CA VAL A 34 -4.89 2.17 -19.21
C VAL A 34 -3.98 2.26 -20.45
N LYS A 35 -2.83 2.91 -20.32
CA LYS A 35 -1.80 2.97 -21.38
C LYS A 35 -0.43 3.02 -20.73
N ASN A 36 0.46 2.13 -21.14
CA ASN A 36 1.86 2.13 -20.74
C ASN A 36 2.71 1.82 -21.96
N LYS A 37 3.68 2.69 -22.28
CA LYS A 37 4.67 2.46 -23.35
C LYS A 37 6.03 1.96 -22.83
N VAL A 38 6.23 1.91 -21.51
CA VAL A 38 7.51 1.57 -20.87
C VAL A 38 7.51 0.14 -20.31
N ALA A 39 6.35 -0.32 -19.82
CA ALA A 39 6.18 -1.65 -19.23
C ALA A 39 4.80 -2.23 -19.60
N PRO A 40 4.48 -3.48 -19.18
CA PRO A 40 3.18 -4.08 -19.44
C PRO A 40 2.01 -3.16 -19.03
N PRO A 41 1.03 -2.90 -19.93
CA PRO A 41 -0.13 -2.10 -19.62
C PRO A 41 -1.18 -2.92 -18.82
N PHE A 42 -2.22 -2.23 -18.34
CA PHE A 42 -3.39 -2.79 -17.64
C PHE A 42 -3.16 -3.31 -16.22
N THR A 43 -2.03 -2.96 -15.61
CA THR A 43 -1.82 -3.16 -14.19
C THR A 43 -2.77 -2.30 -13.35
N GLU A 44 -3.19 -2.85 -12.22
CA GLU A 44 -4.09 -2.21 -11.28
C GLU A 44 -3.39 -2.08 -9.93
N CYS A 45 -3.59 -0.96 -9.25
CA CYS A 45 -3.04 -0.69 -7.93
C CYS A 45 -4.16 -0.12 -7.06
N GLU A 46 -4.19 -0.56 -5.80
CA GLU A 46 -5.10 -0.03 -4.79
C GLU A 46 -4.29 0.67 -3.70
N PHE A 47 -4.72 1.86 -3.32
CA PHE A 47 -4.12 2.60 -2.21
C PHE A 47 -5.15 3.45 -1.49
N ASP A 48 -4.82 3.73 -0.22
CA ASP A 48 -5.64 4.54 0.66
C ASP A 48 -5.18 6.00 0.59
N ILE A 49 -6.11 6.92 0.32
CA ILE A 49 -5.88 8.38 0.35
C ILE A 49 -6.55 8.93 1.62
N MET A 50 -5.76 9.40 2.57
CA MET A 50 -6.24 10.05 3.79
C MET A 50 -6.38 11.56 3.55
N TYR A 51 -7.46 12.20 4.00
CA TYR A 51 -7.72 13.61 3.67
C TYR A 51 -6.67 14.59 4.22
N ASN A 52 -6.03 14.25 5.35
CA ASN A 52 -5.05 15.13 6.00
C ASN A 52 -3.58 14.80 5.65
N GLU A 53 -3.31 13.63 5.08
CA GLU A 53 -1.94 13.14 4.86
C GLU A 53 -1.67 12.75 3.41
N GLY A 54 -2.69 12.71 2.57
CA GLY A 54 -2.57 12.27 1.18
C GLY A 54 -2.43 10.75 1.08
N ILE A 55 -1.53 10.29 0.21
CA ILE A 55 -1.37 8.86 -0.09
C ILE A 55 -0.67 8.17 1.09
N SER A 56 -1.30 7.15 1.65
CA SER A 56 -0.72 6.38 2.75
C SER A 56 0.33 5.38 2.24
N SER A 57 1.58 5.83 2.10
CA SER A 57 2.72 4.98 1.70
C SER A 57 2.90 3.79 2.64
N VAL A 58 2.69 4.00 3.94
CA VAL A 58 2.78 2.97 4.97
C VAL A 58 1.67 1.92 4.81
N GLY A 59 0.46 2.34 4.47
CA GLY A 59 -0.65 1.42 4.21
C GLY A 59 -0.38 0.53 3.00
N SER A 60 0.11 1.11 1.92
CA SER A 60 0.50 0.36 0.71
C SER A 60 1.67 -0.60 0.96
N LEU A 61 2.65 -0.20 1.78
CA LEU A 61 3.76 -1.09 2.12
C LEU A 61 3.30 -2.33 2.90
N ILE A 62 2.38 -2.16 3.87
CA ILE A 62 1.83 -3.31 4.62
C ILE A 62 1.10 -4.26 3.67
N ASP A 63 0.28 -3.73 2.76
CA ASP A 63 -0.45 -4.56 1.79
C ASP A 63 0.49 -5.37 0.89
N LEU A 64 1.54 -4.72 0.35
CA LEU A 64 2.57 -5.41 -0.44
C LEU A 64 3.35 -6.42 0.40
N ALA A 65 3.70 -6.08 1.63
CA ALA A 65 4.48 -6.96 2.51
C ALA A 65 3.68 -8.20 2.94
N LEU A 66 2.35 -8.10 3.04
CA LEU A 66 1.46 -9.26 3.23
C LEU A 66 1.39 -10.10 1.96
N GLU A 67 1.28 -9.47 0.78
CA GLU A 67 1.21 -10.16 -0.50
C GLU A 67 2.49 -10.97 -0.80
N TYR A 68 3.66 -10.45 -0.43
CA TYR A 68 4.95 -11.12 -0.59
C TYR A 68 5.34 -12.04 0.58
N ASP A 69 4.43 -12.28 1.52
CA ASP A 69 4.62 -13.11 2.73
C ASP A 69 5.76 -12.65 3.66
N ILE A 70 6.20 -11.40 3.54
CA ILE A 70 7.25 -10.80 4.38
C ILE A 70 6.71 -10.50 5.78
N ILE A 71 5.48 -9.98 5.84
CA ILE A 71 4.73 -9.80 7.09
C ILE A 71 3.70 -10.92 7.17
N GLN A 72 3.65 -11.59 8.32
CA GLN A 72 2.73 -12.68 8.57
C GLN A 72 1.57 -12.21 9.44
N LYS A 73 0.34 -12.46 9.00
CA LYS A 73 -0.87 -12.12 9.75
C LYS A 73 -1.36 -13.34 10.54
N ARG A 74 -1.22 -13.30 11.87
CA ARG A 74 -1.78 -14.30 12.80
C ARG A 74 -3.04 -13.74 13.44
N GLY A 75 -4.20 -14.00 12.82
CA GLY A 75 -5.49 -13.47 13.28
C GLY A 75 -5.55 -11.94 13.13
N SER A 76 -5.62 -11.22 14.25
CA SER A 76 -5.58 -9.74 14.27
C SER A 76 -4.17 -9.18 14.44
N TRP A 77 -3.15 -10.03 14.61
CA TRP A 77 -1.77 -9.62 14.87
C TRP A 77 -0.91 -9.67 13.61
N PHE A 78 -0.12 -8.61 13.40
CA PHE A 78 0.92 -8.55 12.37
C PHE A 78 2.26 -8.92 13.01
N SER A 79 2.97 -9.85 12.39
CA SER A 79 4.29 -10.31 12.83
C SER A 79 5.31 -10.10 11.72
N TYR A 80 6.49 -9.60 12.06
CA TYR A 80 7.61 -9.42 11.14
C TYR A 80 8.85 -10.10 11.72
N ASN A 81 9.49 -10.97 10.94
CA ASN A 81 10.70 -11.70 11.32
C ASN A 81 10.65 -12.40 12.70
N GLY A 82 9.48 -12.93 13.08
CA GLY A 82 9.26 -13.60 14.37
C GLY A 82 8.90 -12.67 15.55
N GLY A 83 9.03 -11.35 15.39
CA GLY A 83 8.57 -10.35 16.36
C GLY A 83 7.12 -9.92 16.11
N GLN A 84 6.35 -9.69 17.18
CA GLN A 84 5.02 -9.08 17.07
C GLN A 84 5.17 -7.58 16.75
N LEU A 85 4.59 -7.14 15.65
CA LEU A 85 4.65 -5.75 15.21
C LEU A 85 3.57 -4.92 15.89
N ALA A 86 2.31 -5.32 15.67
CA ALA A 86 1.14 -4.62 16.21
C ALA A 86 -0.14 -5.44 16.02
N GLN A 87 -1.18 -5.04 16.75
CA GLN A 87 -2.54 -5.52 16.54
C GLN A 87 -3.27 -4.58 15.56
N GLY A 88 -3.90 -5.16 14.55
CA GLY A 88 -4.69 -4.43 13.58
C GLY A 88 -3.88 -3.61 12.57
N ARG A 89 -4.57 -3.15 11.52
CA ARG A 89 -3.96 -2.40 10.41
C ARG A 89 -3.51 -1.01 10.85
N ASP A 90 -4.24 -0.36 11.74
CA ASP A 90 -3.91 0.98 12.23
C ASP A 90 -2.72 0.95 13.20
N GLY A 91 -2.66 -0.05 14.09
CA GLY A 91 -1.49 -0.24 14.95
C GLY A 91 -0.22 -0.55 14.15
N ALA A 92 -0.32 -1.32 13.07
CA ALA A 92 0.81 -1.57 12.18
C ALA A 92 1.29 -0.29 11.45
N LYS A 93 0.35 0.59 11.05
CA LYS A 93 0.70 1.89 10.46
C LYS A 93 1.44 2.79 11.45
N GLU A 94 0.99 2.86 12.70
CA GLU A 94 1.67 3.64 13.74
C GLU A 94 3.07 3.08 14.06
N ALA A 95 3.18 1.76 14.19
CA ALA A 95 4.47 1.10 14.45
C ALA A 95 5.50 1.40 13.35
N LEU A 96 5.08 1.36 12.07
CA LEU A 96 5.93 1.70 10.94
C LEU A 96 6.25 3.18 10.83
N ARG A 97 5.32 4.07 11.19
CA ARG A 97 5.58 5.52 11.24
C ARG A 97 6.57 5.91 12.33
N ASN A 98 6.48 5.26 13.48
CA ASN A 98 7.35 5.55 14.62
C ASN A 98 8.75 4.96 14.45
N ASN A 99 8.93 3.98 13.57
CA ASN A 99 10.21 3.31 13.38
C ASN A 99 10.64 3.28 11.90
N GLN A 100 11.30 4.37 11.48
CA GLN A 100 11.78 4.54 10.10
C GLN A 100 12.77 3.44 9.68
N ALA A 101 13.61 2.95 10.60
CA ALA A 101 14.57 1.88 10.29
C ALA A 101 13.85 0.59 9.86
N LEU A 102 12.77 0.24 10.56
CA LEU A 102 11.94 -0.93 10.23
C LEU A 102 11.16 -0.72 8.93
N TYR A 103 10.70 0.51 8.65
CA TYR A 103 10.08 0.86 7.38
C TYR A 103 11.02 0.66 6.18
N ASP A 104 12.26 1.14 6.30
CA ASP A 104 13.26 1.04 5.24
C ASP A 104 13.68 -0.42 5.01
N GLU A 105 13.82 -1.21 6.08
CA GLU A 105 14.13 -2.63 6.01
C GLU A 105 13.04 -3.42 5.27
N ILE A 106 11.77 -3.22 5.64
CA ILE A 106 10.64 -3.88 4.98
C ILE A 106 10.52 -3.43 3.53
N THR A 107 10.75 -2.15 3.25
CA THR A 107 10.74 -1.62 1.88
C THR A 107 11.82 -2.28 1.02
N ALA A 108 13.04 -2.42 1.55
CA ALA A 108 14.13 -3.10 0.86
C ALA A 108 13.82 -4.59 0.62
N ALA A 109 13.25 -5.28 1.61
CA ALA A 109 12.84 -6.67 1.48
C ALA A 109 11.75 -6.87 0.42
N VAL A 110 10.75 -5.98 0.38
CA VAL A 110 9.70 -5.98 -0.65
C VAL A 110 10.29 -5.75 -2.03
N LEU A 111 11.14 -4.73 -2.20
CA LEU A 111 11.79 -4.44 -3.49
C LEU A 111 12.64 -5.62 -3.99
N ALA A 112 13.42 -6.25 -3.12
CA ALA A 112 14.22 -7.42 -3.47
C ALA A 112 13.35 -8.59 -3.95
N LYS A 113 12.21 -8.83 -3.29
CA LYS A 113 11.23 -9.84 -3.71
C LYS A 113 10.55 -9.49 -5.02
N MET A 114 10.24 -8.21 -5.26
CA MET A 114 9.65 -7.74 -6.52
C MET A 114 10.61 -7.90 -7.70
N ASP A 115 11.89 -7.59 -7.52
CA ASP A 115 12.89 -7.74 -8.57
C ASP A 115 13.22 -9.21 -8.84
N ALA A 116 13.11 -10.09 -7.84
CA ALA A 116 13.22 -11.54 -8.04
C ALA A 116 12.00 -12.15 -8.77
N ALA A 117 10.87 -11.45 -8.80
CA ALA A 117 9.64 -11.89 -9.46
C ALA A 117 9.45 -11.33 -10.88
N LYS A 118 10.33 -10.41 -11.33
CA LYS A 118 10.43 -9.94 -12.72
C LYS A 118 11.15 -10.95 -13.60
#